data_AF-A0A2V7TQE5-F1
#
_entry.id   AF-A0A2V7TQE5-F1
#
_cell.length_a   1.000
_cell.length_b   1.000
_cell.length_c   1.000
_cell.angle_alpha   90.00
_cell.angle_beta   90.00
_cell.angle_gamma   90.00
#
_symmetry.space_group_name_H-M   'P 1'
#
loop_
_entity.id
_entity.type
_entity.pdbx_description
1 polymer ?
#
loop_
_entity_poly.entity_id
_entity_poly.type
_entity_poly.pdbx_seq_one_letter_code
_entity_poly.pdbx_strand_id
1 'polypeptide(L)'
;MRTKRALSLPVCLATVAVLLSGTPSGPALASDDDTVRIKFVDDEIAFEFVGQVTNFPPTPSTPLGSSNQYGYLTTVRGIESVFSGSPHSEATAVLTFFNEATTAESFSDGPLRIIDRDGTTTIYRNSAPASFANPDSFRSGIPVQISTLHQQAIVDTAAGTFTAVFANTISSTNAFSIGGMTFKLGQKGQGFRATVTGRLNATPPPTGYFGGYAAGAGGNSAASREEHRPSER
;
A
#
# COMPACT_ATOMS: atom_id res chain seq x y z
N MET A 1 44.77 -14.32 76.20
CA MET A 1 46.19 -14.21 76.60
C MET A 1 47.04 -14.94 75.56
N ARG A 2 47.98 -14.22 74.93
CA ARG A 2 49.11 -14.61 74.07
C ARG A 2 49.18 -16.02 73.42
N THR A 3 49.08 -16.01 72.09
CA THR A 3 50.00 -16.56 71.05
C THR A 3 50.60 -17.96 71.17
N LYS A 4 50.51 -18.75 70.07
CA LYS A 4 51.56 -19.65 69.49
C LYS A 4 51.07 -20.21 68.12
N ARG A 5 51.79 -19.93 67.01
CA ARG A 5 52.70 -20.82 66.22
C ARG A 5 51.96 -21.85 65.34
N ALA A 6 52.35 -22.27 64.13
CA ALA A 6 53.44 -22.04 63.17
C ALA A 6 53.00 -22.70 61.82
N LEU A 7 53.22 -22.07 60.66
CA LEU A 7 54.23 -22.37 59.62
C LEU A 7 54.10 -23.74 58.87
N SER A 8 53.81 -23.72 57.56
CA SER A 8 54.50 -24.51 56.51
C SER A 8 54.04 -24.16 55.07
N LEU A 9 55.03 -23.97 54.19
CA LEU A 9 55.02 -23.80 52.71
C LEU A 9 54.80 -25.17 51.99
N PRO A 10 54.88 -25.28 50.64
CA PRO A 10 54.27 -24.55 49.52
C PRO A 10 53.60 -25.57 48.53
N VAL A 11 53.07 -25.15 47.37
CA VAL A 11 53.18 -25.85 46.06
C VAL A 11 52.50 -25.00 44.97
N CYS A 12 53.25 -24.79 43.88
CA CYS A 12 52.82 -24.15 42.65
C CYS A 12 51.80 -25.02 41.90
N LEU A 13 50.79 -24.39 41.30
CA LEU A 13 50.17 -24.90 40.06
C LEU A 13 49.81 -23.70 39.18
N ALA A 14 50.53 -23.56 38.07
CA ALA A 14 50.22 -22.60 37.02
C ALA A 14 49.07 -23.14 36.18
N THR A 15 48.03 -22.33 35.96
CA THR A 15 46.99 -22.62 34.97
C THR A 15 46.92 -21.45 34.00
N VAL A 16 47.32 -21.72 32.75
CA VAL A 16 47.19 -20.79 31.62
C VAL A 16 45.74 -20.85 31.14
N ALA A 17 45.00 -19.76 31.30
CA ALA A 17 43.68 -19.59 30.70
C ALA A 17 43.84 -18.89 29.35
N VAL A 18 43.56 -19.60 28.26
CA VAL A 18 43.43 -19.04 26.91
C VAL A 18 42.07 -18.34 26.83
N LEU A 19 42.06 -17.01 26.75
CA LEU A 19 40.87 -16.25 26.38
C LEU A 19 40.62 -16.40 24.88
N LEU A 20 39.60 -17.17 24.51
CA LEU A 20 38.97 -17.09 23.19
C LEU A 20 38.08 -15.84 23.17
N SER A 21 38.59 -14.76 22.57
CA SER A 21 37.79 -13.59 22.20
C SER A 21 36.88 -13.94 21.03
N GLY A 22 35.69 -14.46 21.33
CA GLY A 22 34.59 -14.54 20.37
C GLY A 22 34.01 -13.14 20.15
N THR A 23 34.18 -12.59 18.96
CA THR A 23 33.48 -11.37 18.55
C THR A 23 31.99 -11.69 18.41
N PRO A 24 31.09 -11.01 19.12
CA PRO A 24 29.67 -11.14 18.83
C PRO A 24 29.41 -10.53 17.45
N SER A 25 29.02 -11.37 16.50
CA SER A 25 28.44 -10.96 15.23
C SER A 25 27.14 -10.22 15.55
N GLY A 26 27.21 -8.89 15.60
CA GLY A 26 26.02 -8.05 15.69
C GLY A 26 25.11 -8.27 14.48
N PRO A 27 23.79 -8.08 14.62
CA PRO A 27 22.89 -8.13 13.47
C PRO A 27 23.31 -7.06 12.46
N ALA A 28 23.55 -7.46 11.22
CA ALA A 28 23.80 -6.55 10.13
C ALA A 28 22.59 -5.61 9.99
N LEU A 29 22.80 -4.32 10.23
CA LEU A 29 21.85 -3.28 9.85
C LEU A 29 21.75 -3.33 8.33
N ALA A 30 20.59 -3.76 7.81
CA ALA A 30 20.26 -3.58 6.41
C ALA A 30 20.38 -2.08 6.10
N SER A 31 21.30 -1.72 5.20
CA SER A 31 21.47 -0.35 4.73
C SER A 31 20.20 0.08 4.01
N ASP A 32 19.72 1.31 4.23
CA ASP A 32 18.60 1.90 3.47
C ASP A 32 18.94 2.02 1.95
N ASP A 33 20.20 1.76 1.58
CA ASP A 33 20.75 1.75 0.22
C ASP A 33 20.26 0.56 -0.65
N ASP A 34 19.81 -0.54 -0.04
CA ASP A 34 19.31 -1.72 -0.77
C ASP A 34 17.80 -1.66 -1.07
N THR A 35 17.12 -0.56 -0.70
CA THR A 35 15.67 -0.42 -0.91
C THR A 35 15.36 0.28 -2.24
N VAL A 36 14.76 -0.47 -3.17
CA VAL A 36 14.28 0.07 -4.45
C VAL A 36 12.97 0.82 -4.24
N ARG A 37 12.98 2.13 -4.49
CA ARG A 37 11.75 2.94 -4.44
C ARG A 37 11.06 3.00 -5.80
N ILE A 38 9.83 2.51 -5.86
CA ILE A 38 8.96 2.65 -7.03
C ILE A 38 8.35 4.05 -6.97
N LYS A 39 8.93 5.00 -7.70
CA LYS A 39 8.42 6.38 -7.78
C LYS A 39 7.16 6.42 -8.63
N PHE A 40 6.18 7.25 -8.26
CA PHE A 40 5.08 7.64 -9.15
C PHE A 40 5.54 8.82 -10.01
N VAL A 41 6.07 8.50 -11.20
CA VAL A 41 6.50 9.48 -12.21
C VAL A 41 5.31 9.89 -13.06
N ASP A 42 5.23 11.17 -13.39
CA ASP A 42 4.13 11.77 -14.14
C ASP A 42 3.87 11.00 -15.44
N ASP A 43 2.59 10.62 -15.64
CA ASP A 43 2.07 9.87 -16.78
C ASP A 43 2.67 8.46 -17.00
N GLU A 44 3.61 8.02 -16.16
CA GLU A 44 4.12 6.66 -16.22
C GLU A 44 3.36 5.72 -15.29
N ILE A 45 2.86 4.61 -15.85
CA ILE A 45 2.18 3.55 -15.09
C ILE A 45 3.10 2.97 -14.02
N ALA A 46 2.69 3.09 -12.77
CA ALA A 46 3.35 2.48 -11.63
C ALA A 46 2.86 1.05 -11.39
N PHE A 47 1.56 0.81 -11.54
CA PHE A 47 0.96 -0.51 -11.38
C PHE A 47 -0.37 -0.65 -12.13
N GLU A 48 -0.73 -1.89 -12.43
CA GLU A 48 -2.01 -2.30 -13.01
C GLU A 48 -2.73 -3.21 -12.02
N PHE A 49 -4.06 -3.24 -12.06
CA PHE A 49 -4.86 -3.97 -11.09
C PHE A 49 -6.24 -4.36 -11.60
N VAL A 50 -6.82 -5.37 -10.95
CA VAL A 50 -8.21 -5.79 -11.12
C VAL A 50 -8.89 -5.89 -9.77
N GLY A 51 -10.21 -5.70 -9.73
CA GLY A 51 -10.94 -5.74 -8.47
C GLY A 51 -12.46 -5.77 -8.61
N GLN A 52 -13.10 -5.75 -7.46
CA GLN A 52 -14.54 -5.68 -7.28
C GLN A 52 -14.90 -4.51 -6.38
N VAL A 53 -16.11 -4.00 -6.57
CA VAL A 53 -16.67 -2.93 -5.75
C VAL A 53 -17.95 -3.41 -5.09
N THR A 54 -18.10 -3.13 -3.80
CA THR A 54 -19.37 -3.27 -3.08
C THR A 54 -19.78 -1.89 -2.57
N ASN A 55 -20.90 -1.40 -3.06
CA ASN A 55 -21.52 -0.16 -2.58
C ASN A 55 -22.54 -0.50 -1.50
N PHE A 56 -22.54 0.27 -0.43
CA PHE A 56 -23.46 0.11 0.69
C PHE A 56 -24.47 1.26 0.69
N PRO A 57 -25.74 0.97 1.03
CA PRO A 57 -26.76 2.00 1.10
C PRO A 57 -26.48 3.01 2.23
N PRO A 58 -27.13 4.19 2.20
CA PRO A 58 -27.09 5.15 3.29
C PRO A 58 -27.36 4.54 4.68
N THR A 59 -26.62 5.01 5.67
CA THR A 59 -26.81 4.72 7.09
C THR A 59 -26.78 6.02 7.91
N PRO A 60 -27.20 6.02 9.19
CA PRO A 60 -27.07 7.22 10.03
C PRO A 60 -25.65 7.79 10.14
N SER A 61 -24.62 6.94 10.06
CA SER A 61 -23.21 7.35 10.08
C SER A 61 -22.65 7.70 8.70
N THR A 62 -23.29 7.27 7.61
CA THR A 62 -22.89 7.54 6.23
C THR A 62 -24.13 7.87 5.39
N PRO A 63 -24.65 9.11 5.46
CA PRO A 63 -25.98 9.45 4.96
C PRO A 63 -26.13 9.39 3.43
N LEU A 64 -25.03 9.33 2.69
CA LEU A 64 -25.02 9.14 1.23
C LEU A 64 -24.51 7.76 0.81
N GLY A 65 -24.33 6.85 1.78
CA GLY A 65 -23.77 5.52 1.59
C GLY A 65 -22.25 5.52 1.53
N SER A 66 -21.70 4.33 1.31
CA SER A 66 -20.26 4.09 1.25
C SER A 66 -19.92 3.08 0.16
N SER A 67 -18.63 2.90 -0.09
CA SER A 67 -18.12 1.99 -1.10
C SER A 67 -16.81 1.38 -0.65
N ASN A 68 -16.72 0.06 -0.76
CA ASN A 68 -15.47 -0.67 -0.62
C ASN A 68 -15.03 -1.17 -1.99
N GLN A 69 -13.78 -0.92 -2.36
CA GLN A 69 -13.18 -1.52 -3.56
C GLN A 69 -11.97 -2.34 -3.16
N TYR A 70 -11.86 -3.56 -3.67
CA TYR A 70 -10.82 -4.49 -3.25
C TYR A 70 -10.39 -5.38 -4.41
N GLY A 71 -9.14 -5.81 -4.38
CA GLY A 71 -8.56 -6.56 -5.49
C GLY A 71 -7.06 -6.73 -5.33
N TYR A 72 -6.38 -7.00 -6.45
CA TYR A 72 -4.95 -7.27 -6.47
C TYR A 72 -4.24 -6.60 -7.63
N LEU A 73 -2.94 -6.38 -7.44
CA LEU A 73 -2.08 -5.81 -8.47
C LEU A 73 -1.65 -6.92 -9.44
N THR A 74 -1.76 -6.65 -10.74
CA THR A 74 -1.39 -7.58 -11.82
C THR A 74 0.00 -7.29 -12.37
N THR A 75 0.43 -6.03 -12.25
CA THR A 75 1.74 -5.55 -12.70
C THR A 75 2.20 -4.46 -11.74
N VAL A 76 3.48 -4.42 -11.39
CA VAL A 76 4.10 -3.31 -10.67
C VAL A 76 5.45 -3.00 -11.32
N ARG A 77 5.67 -1.74 -11.71
CA ARG A 77 6.92 -1.32 -12.36
C ARG A 77 8.12 -1.66 -11.48
N GLY A 78 9.09 -2.38 -12.06
CA GLY A 78 10.31 -2.80 -11.39
C GLY A 78 10.19 -4.07 -10.54
N ILE A 79 9.03 -4.74 -10.51
CA ILE A 79 8.85 -6.03 -9.85
C ILE A 79 8.52 -7.09 -10.91
N GLU A 80 9.37 -8.10 -11.05
CA GLU A 80 9.25 -9.11 -12.11
C GLU A 80 8.00 -9.99 -11.98
N SER A 81 7.64 -10.40 -10.75
CA SER A 81 6.44 -11.19 -10.50
C SER A 81 5.68 -10.68 -9.28
N VAL A 82 4.40 -10.38 -9.49
CA VAL A 82 3.43 -10.06 -8.43
C VAL A 82 2.47 -11.22 -8.16
N PHE A 83 2.83 -12.43 -8.60
CA PHE A 83 2.15 -13.68 -8.28
C PHE A 83 3.14 -14.72 -7.72
N SER A 84 2.69 -15.48 -6.72
CA SER A 84 3.46 -16.59 -6.12
C SER A 84 3.40 -17.87 -6.95
N GLY A 85 2.52 -17.94 -7.95
CA GLY A 85 2.33 -19.11 -8.81
C GLY A 85 1.27 -18.91 -9.88
N SER A 86 0.93 -20.01 -10.56
CA SER A 86 -0.12 -20.06 -11.59
C SER A 86 -1.35 -20.83 -11.09
N PRO A 87 -2.57 -20.47 -11.54
CA PRO A 87 -2.89 -19.34 -12.40
C PRO A 87 -2.74 -18.00 -11.66
N HIS A 88 -2.61 -16.90 -12.42
CA HIS A 88 -2.67 -15.56 -11.86
C HIS A 88 -4.10 -15.28 -11.36
N SER A 89 -4.26 -15.11 -10.06
CA SER A 89 -5.55 -14.88 -9.40
C SER A 89 -5.36 -14.17 -8.06
N GLU A 90 -6.46 -13.85 -7.39
CA GLU A 90 -6.44 -13.30 -6.03
C GLU A 90 -5.79 -14.24 -5.01
N ALA A 91 -5.84 -15.55 -5.25
CA ALA A 91 -5.24 -16.54 -4.36
C ALA A 91 -3.71 -16.59 -4.48
N THR A 92 -3.16 -16.23 -5.64
CA THR A 92 -1.71 -16.23 -5.91
C THR A 92 -1.08 -14.83 -5.88
N ALA A 93 -1.88 -13.76 -5.84
CA ALA A 93 -1.37 -12.40 -5.79
C ALA A 93 -0.60 -12.10 -4.50
N VAL A 94 0.61 -11.55 -4.63
CA VAL A 94 1.43 -11.12 -3.48
C VAL A 94 1.14 -9.69 -3.02
N LEU A 95 0.49 -8.88 -3.84
CA LEU A 95 0.08 -7.52 -3.52
C LEU A 95 -1.42 -7.35 -3.73
N THR A 96 -2.13 -6.98 -2.67
CA THR A 96 -3.57 -6.72 -2.67
C THR A 96 -3.84 -5.27 -2.33
N PHE A 97 -5.04 -4.78 -2.63
CA PHE A 97 -5.48 -3.46 -2.20
C PHE A 97 -6.88 -3.51 -1.61
N PHE A 98 -7.15 -2.55 -0.73
CA PHE A 98 -8.48 -2.27 -0.21
C PHE A 98 -8.68 -0.76 -0.10
N ASN A 99 -9.79 -0.29 -0.64
CA ASN A 99 -10.25 1.07 -0.55
C ASN A 99 -11.51 1.13 0.31
N GLU A 100 -11.57 2.12 1.19
CA GLU A 100 -12.76 2.46 1.96
C GLU A 100 -13.12 3.90 1.67
N ALA A 101 -14.32 4.14 1.16
CA ALA A 101 -14.75 5.47 0.78
C ALA A 101 -16.18 5.75 1.23
N THR A 102 -16.42 6.99 1.67
CA THR A 102 -17.77 7.50 1.97
C THR A 102 -18.22 8.42 0.84
N THR A 103 -19.48 8.31 0.43
CA THR A 103 -20.03 9.20 -0.59
C THR A 103 -20.16 10.61 -0.03
N ALA A 104 -19.54 11.59 -0.70
CA ALA A 104 -19.63 13.00 -0.38
C ALA A 104 -20.76 13.68 -1.17
N GLU A 105 -20.94 13.27 -2.44
CA GLU A 105 -21.98 13.81 -3.31
C GLU A 105 -22.44 12.77 -4.33
N SER A 106 -23.70 12.86 -4.74
CA SER A 106 -24.22 12.05 -5.85
C SER A 106 -25.36 12.77 -6.57
N PHE A 107 -25.23 12.92 -7.88
CA PHE A 107 -26.25 13.55 -8.73
C PHE A 107 -26.37 12.83 -10.08
N SER A 108 -27.48 13.05 -10.79
CA SER A 108 -27.71 12.43 -12.11
C SER A 108 -27.73 13.51 -13.20
N ASP A 109 -27.19 13.17 -14.36
CA ASP A 109 -27.27 13.94 -15.59
C ASP A 109 -27.61 13.00 -16.75
N GLY A 110 -28.88 12.99 -17.16
CA GLY A 110 -29.41 12.02 -18.13
C GLY A 110 -29.20 10.56 -17.66
N PRO A 111 -28.60 9.68 -18.49
CA PRO A 111 -28.33 8.29 -18.13
C PRO A 111 -27.15 8.14 -17.17
N LEU A 112 -26.42 9.22 -16.90
CA LEU A 112 -25.23 9.21 -16.08
C LEU A 112 -25.56 9.49 -14.62
N ARG A 113 -24.95 8.72 -13.74
CA ARG A 113 -24.90 8.97 -12.31
C ARG A 113 -23.46 9.32 -11.93
N ILE A 114 -23.28 10.53 -11.43
CA ILE A 114 -21.99 11.05 -10.95
C ILE A 114 -21.95 10.87 -9.43
N ILE A 115 -20.83 10.36 -8.92
CA ILE A 115 -20.64 10.07 -7.50
C ILE A 115 -19.23 10.48 -7.10
N ASP A 116 -19.14 11.39 -6.14
CA ASP A 116 -17.88 11.80 -5.54
C ASP A 116 -17.73 11.17 -4.15
N ARG A 117 -16.54 10.65 -3.85
CA ARG A 117 -16.23 9.96 -2.59
C ARG A 117 -14.86 10.36 -2.07
N ASP A 118 -14.73 10.36 -0.76
CA ASP A 118 -13.44 10.52 -0.07
C ASP A 118 -13.17 9.29 0.81
N GLY A 119 -11.89 8.96 0.99
CA GLY A 119 -11.54 7.73 1.68
C GLY A 119 -10.04 7.46 1.80
N THR A 120 -9.72 6.19 1.97
CA THR A 120 -8.34 5.68 2.05
C THR A 120 -8.14 4.52 1.09
N THR A 121 -6.97 4.48 0.46
CA THR A 121 -6.47 3.32 -0.29
C THR A 121 -5.32 2.72 0.49
N THR A 122 -5.39 1.42 0.75
CA THR A 122 -4.29 0.67 1.35
C THR A 122 -3.86 -0.45 0.41
N ILE A 123 -2.57 -0.53 0.14
CA ILE A 123 -1.94 -1.65 -0.57
C ILE A 123 -1.22 -2.51 0.47
N TYR A 124 -1.44 -3.81 0.42
CA TYR A 124 -0.92 -4.78 1.37
C TYR A 124 0.07 -5.74 0.68
N ARG A 125 1.13 -6.10 1.39
CA ARG A 125 1.89 -7.32 1.10
C ARG A 125 1.12 -8.49 1.70
N ASN A 126 0.44 -9.21 0.81
CA ASN A 126 -0.51 -10.25 1.17
C ASN A 126 0.19 -11.43 1.89
N SER A 127 -0.33 -11.85 3.05
CA SER A 127 0.24 -12.93 3.87
C SER A 127 -0.51 -14.25 3.77
N ALA A 128 -1.72 -14.25 3.20
CA ALA A 128 -2.56 -15.42 2.97
C ALA A 128 -3.31 -15.28 1.65
N PRO A 129 -3.76 -16.37 1.01
CA PRO A 129 -4.57 -16.27 -0.22
C PRO A 129 -5.79 -15.36 -0.02
N ALA A 130 -5.97 -14.39 -0.92
CA ALA A 130 -7.17 -13.56 -0.92
C ALA A 130 -8.33 -14.31 -1.63
N SER A 131 -9.55 -13.81 -1.48
CA SER A 131 -10.74 -14.35 -2.12
C SER A 131 -11.78 -13.25 -2.31
N PHE A 132 -12.32 -13.12 -3.52
CA PHE A 132 -13.44 -12.21 -3.78
C PHE A 132 -14.71 -12.57 -3.00
N ALA A 133 -14.86 -13.81 -2.55
CA ALA A 133 -15.96 -14.22 -1.68
C ALA A 133 -15.81 -13.70 -0.23
N ASN A 134 -14.61 -13.27 0.16
CA ASN A 134 -14.31 -12.69 1.47
C ASN A 134 -13.50 -11.40 1.30
N PRO A 135 -14.15 -10.23 1.13
CA PRO A 135 -13.47 -8.96 0.89
C PRO A 135 -12.38 -8.61 1.91
N ASP A 136 -12.56 -8.98 3.18
CA ASP A 136 -11.58 -8.67 4.22
C ASP A 136 -10.25 -9.42 4.04
N SER A 137 -10.24 -10.53 3.29
CA SER A 137 -9.02 -11.27 2.95
C SER A 137 -8.02 -10.43 2.14
N PHE A 138 -8.47 -9.40 1.41
CA PHE A 138 -7.58 -8.49 0.67
C PHE A 138 -6.78 -7.55 1.58
N ARG A 139 -7.13 -7.48 2.86
CA ARG A 139 -6.41 -6.72 3.89
C ARG A 139 -5.40 -7.56 4.66
N SER A 140 -5.18 -8.81 4.25
CA SER A 140 -4.24 -9.67 4.96
C SER A 140 -2.81 -9.16 4.82
N GLY A 141 -2.01 -9.37 5.86
CA GLY A 141 -0.59 -9.03 5.86
C GLY A 141 -0.30 -7.59 6.27
N ILE A 142 0.76 -7.03 5.71
CA ILE A 142 1.29 -5.72 6.14
C ILE A 142 0.92 -4.62 5.14
N PRO A 143 0.41 -3.46 5.59
CA PRO A 143 0.26 -2.29 4.74
C PRO A 143 1.64 -1.84 4.23
N VAL A 144 1.81 -1.77 2.91
CA VAL A 144 3.05 -1.31 2.27
C VAL A 144 2.92 0.11 1.72
N GLN A 145 1.70 0.55 1.46
CA GLN A 145 1.37 1.93 1.14
C GLN A 145 -0.01 2.25 1.68
N ILE A 146 -0.16 3.43 2.29
CA ILE A 146 -1.47 4.01 2.63
C ILE A 146 -1.56 5.38 1.97
N SER A 147 -2.68 5.69 1.33
CA SER A 147 -2.99 6.99 0.72
C SER A 147 -4.39 7.46 1.12
N THR A 148 -4.58 8.77 1.18
CA THR A 148 -5.94 9.32 1.04
C THR A 148 -6.38 9.20 -0.41
N LEU A 149 -7.68 9.05 -0.64
CA LEU A 149 -8.28 9.07 -1.97
C LEU A 149 -9.40 10.11 -2.02
N HIS A 150 -9.48 10.80 -3.15
CA HIS A 150 -10.68 11.47 -3.65
C HIS A 150 -11.06 10.81 -4.99
N GLN A 151 -12.28 10.30 -5.08
CA GLN A 151 -12.78 9.54 -6.21
C GLN A 151 -13.95 10.26 -6.87
N GLN A 152 -13.92 10.35 -8.20
CA GLN A 152 -15.12 10.61 -9.00
C GLN A 152 -15.45 9.36 -9.81
N ALA A 153 -16.68 8.85 -9.68
CA ALA A 153 -17.23 7.79 -10.49
C ALA A 153 -18.34 8.32 -11.40
N ILE A 154 -18.29 7.95 -12.68
CA ILE A 154 -19.33 8.20 -13.67
C ILE A 154 -19.89 6.84 -14.06
N VAL A 155 -21.15 6.60 -13.69
CA VAL A 155 -21.87 5.36 -13.95
C VAL A 155 -22.89 5.62 -15.05
N ASP A 156 -22.77 4.91 -16.16
CA ASP A 156 -23.83 4.80 -17.16
C ASP A 156 -24.85 3.77 -16.68
N THR A 157 -25.98 4.26 -16.21
CA THR A 157 -27.04 3.41 -15.65
C THR A 157 -27.85 2.67 -16.71
N ALA A 158 -27.80 3.11 -17.96
CA ALA A 158 -28.48 2.43 -19.08
C ALA A 158 -27.63 1.27 -19.62
N ALA A 159 -26.31 1.49 -19.77
CA ALA A 159 -25.38 0.47 -20.24
C ALA A 159 -24.88 -0.46 -19.12
N GLY A 160 -25.01 -0.05 -17.85
CA GLY A 160 -24.47 -0.79 -16.72
C GLY A 160 -22.94 -0.78 -16.68
N THR A 161 -22.31 0.28 -17.19
CA THR A 161 -20.85 0.46 -17.21
C THR A 161 -20.45 1.65 -16.36
N PHE A 162 -19.20 1.71 -15.93
CA PHE A 162 -18.69 2.87 -15.22
C PHE A 162 -17.21 3.13 -15.51
N THR A 163 -16.81 4.38 -15.34
CA THR A 163 -15.40 4.78 -15.21
C THR A 163 -15.24 5.55 -13.91
N ALA A 164 -14.11 5.38 -13.24
CA ALA A 164 -13.78 6.21 -12.09
C ALA A 164 -12.31 6.62 -12.09
N VAL A 165 -12.05 7.81 -11.55
CA VAL A 165 -10.70 8.34 -11.33
C VAL A 165 -10.52 8.55 -9.83
N PHE A 166 -9.35 8.16 -9.32
CA PHE A 166 -8.95 8.31 -7.93
C PHE A 166 -7.73 9.22 -7.88
N ALA A 167 -7.87 10.41 -7.33
CA ALA A 167 -6.73 11.25 -6.95
C ALA A 167 -6.24 10.79 -5.57
N ASN A 168 -5.03 10.22 -5.53
CA ASN A 168 -4.44 9.69 -4.32
C ASN A 168 -3.27 10.55 -3.84
N THR A 169 -3.14 10.70 -2.52
CA THR A 169 -1.93 11.27 -1.90
C THR A 169 -1.39 10.28 -0.88
N ILE A 170 -0.14 9.86 -1.03
CA ILE A 170 0.48 8.87 -0.14
C ILE A 170 0.68 9.45 1.25
N SER A 171 0.09 8.81 2.25
CA SER A 171 0.19 9.19 3.66
C SER A 171 1.34 8.46 4.36
N SER A 172 1.62 7.21 3.97
CA SER A 172 2.72 6.41 4.51
C SER A 172 3.15 5.28 3.57
N THR A 173 4.39 4.82 3.74
CA THR A 173 4.97 3.69 2.99
C THR A 173 5.82 2.84 3.92
N ASN A 174 5.67 1.51 3.85
CA ASN A 174 6.55 0.56 4.54
C ASN A 174 7.36 -0.22 3.51
N ALA A 175 8.58 -0.62 3.89
CA ALA A 175 9.39 -1.49 3.06
C ALA A 175 8.79 -2.91 3.01
N PHE A 176 8.93 -3.59 1.88
CA PHE A 176 8.50 -4.98 1.70
C PHE A 176 9.41 -5.71 0.74
N SER A 177 9.51 -7.03 0.87
CA SER A 177 10.38 -7.84 0.02
C SER A 177 9.61 -8.78 -0.92
N ILE A 178 10.06 -8.85 -2.17
CA ILE A 178 9.59 -9.77 -3.20
C ILE A 178 10.82 -10.26 -3.98
N GLY A 179 10.97 -11.57 -4.15
CA GLY A 179 12.10 -12.14 -4.90
C GLY A 179 13.48 -11.79 -4.32
N GLY A 180 13.59 -11.60 -3.00
CA GLY A 180 14.85 -11.25 -2.33
C GLY A 180 15.25 -9.77 -2.41
N MET A 181 14.54 -8.96 -3.20
CA MET A 181 14.72 -7.51 -3.25
C MET A 181 13.77 -6.81 -2.30
N THR A 182 14.20 -5.67 -1.75
CA THR A 182 13.39 -4.82 -0.86
C THR A 182 12.89 -3.59 -1.62
N PHE A 183 11.60 -3.30 -1.48
CA PHE A 183 10.90 -2.25 -2.21
C PHE A 183 10.17 -1.29 -1.26
N LYS A 184 9.97 -0.04 -1.72
CA LYS A 184 9.00 0.91 -1.17
C LYS A 184 8.11 1.42 -2.32
N LEU A 185 6.79 1.41 -2.13
CA LEU A 185 5.84 1.88 -3.14
C LEU A 185 5.54 3.37 -2.92
N GLY A 186 6.21 4.23 -3.70
CA GLY A 186 6.12 5.68 -3.59
C GLY A 186 6.81 6.26 -2.36
N GLN A 187 6.37 7.45 -1.95
CA GLN A 187 6.82 8.14 -0.73
C GLN A 187 5.71 9.04 -0.19
N LYS A 188 5.72 9.31 1.12
CA LYS A 188 4.76 10.23 1.75
C LYS A 188 4.73 11.58 1.02
N GLY A 189 3.53 12.10 0.78
CA GLY A 189 3.25 13.35 0.08
C GLY A 189 3.21 13.22 -1.45
N GLN A 190 3.64 12.09 -2.03
CA GLN A 190 3.57 11.89 -3.47
C GLN A 190 2.13 11.64 -3.93
N GLY A 191 1.74 12.31 -5.01
CA GLY A 191 0.44 12.14 -5.65
C GLY A 191 0.47 11.10 -6.77
N PHE A 192 -0.64 10.38 -6.95
CA PHE A 192 -0.85 9.52 -8.12
C PHE A 192 -2.33 9.47 -8.48
N ARG A 193 -2.63 9.12 -9.74
CA ARG A 193 -3.99 8.89 -10.21
C ARG A 193 -4.18 7.42 -10.52
N ALA A 194 -5.26 6.84 -10.02
CA ALA A 194 -5.74 5.55 -10.52
C ALA A 194 -6.96 5.79 -11.42
N THR A 195 -7.02 5.10 -12.56
CA THR A 195 -8.17 5.13 -13.47
C THR A 195 -8.67 3.71 -13.63
N VAL A 196 -9.98 3.54 -13.49
CA VAL A 196 -10.64 2.24 -13.64
C VAL A 196 -11.81 2.34 -14.61
N THR A 197 -12.05 1.25 -15.32
CA THR A 197 -13.28 1.03 -16.07
C THR A 197 -13.84 -0.32 -15.67
N GLY A 198 -15.17 -0.40 -15.62
CA GLY A 198 -15.84 -1.58 -15.14
C GLY A 198 -17.29 -1.68 -15.57
N ARG A 199 -17.93 -2.72 -15.08
CA ARG A 199 -19.36 -2.99 -15.27
C ARG A 199 -20.04 -3.27 -13.95
N LEU A 200 -21.29 -2.84 -13.85
CA LEU A 200 -22.17 -3.20 -12.75
C LEU A 200 -22.50 -4.69 -12.82
N ASN A 201 -22.72 -5.28 -11.65
CA ASN A 201 -23.20 -6.63 -11.51
C ASN A 201 -24.72 -6.59 -11.31
N ALA A 202 -25.47 -7.36 -12.10
CA ALA A 202 -26.92 -7.40 -12.01
C ALA A 202 -27.40 -7.98 -10.67
N THR A 203 -26.62 -8.91 -10.09
CA THR A 203 -26.96 -9.60 -8.83
C THR A 203 -25.88 -9.33 -7.78
N PRO A 204 -25.92 -8.17 -7.09
CA PRO A 204 -24.97 -7.86 -6.03
C PRO A 204 -25.13 -8.77 -4.80
N PRO A 205 -24.07 -9.03 -4.00
CA PRO A 205 -22.68 -8.54 -4.14
C PRO A 205 -21.80 -9.42 -5.07
N PRO A 206 -20.69 -8.87 -5.64
CA PRO A 206 -20.27 -7.46 -5.58
C PRO A 206 -21.21 -6.56 -6.39
N THR A 207 -21.20 -5.26 -6.18
CA THR A 207 -21.94 -4.30 -7.02
C THR A 207 -21.35 -4.14 -8.42
N GLY A 208 -20.07 -4.47 -8.62
CA GLY A 208 -19.44 -4.42 -9.93
C GLY A 208 -18.03 -4.99 -9.96
N TYR A 209 -17.49 -5.08 -11.18
CA TYR A 209 -16.15 -5.58 -11.49
C TYR A 209 -15.40 -4.52 -12.27
N PHE A 210 -14.10 -4.35 -12.02
CA PHE A 210 -13.27 -3.38 -12.74
C PHE A 210 -11.84 -3.84 -12.95
N GLY A 211 -11.19 -3.21 -13.92
CA GLY A 211 -9.75 -3.22 -14.11
C GLY A 211 -9.24 -1.79 -14.32
N GLY A 212 -7.95 -1.58 -14.11
CA GLY A 212 -7.37 -0.25 -14.24
C GLY A 212 -5.87 -0.22 -14.00
N TYR A 213 -5.36 1.00 -13.96
CA TYR A 213 -3.95 1.29 -13.71
C TYR A 213 -3.81 2.55 -12.86
N ALA A 214 -2.63 2.69 -12.25
CA ALA A 214 -2.22 3.88 -11.54
C ALA A 214 -0.95 4.46 -12.15
N ALA A 215 -0.92 5.78 -12.36
CA ALA A 215 0.21 6.53 -12.88
C ALA A 215 0.51 7.74 -11.98
N GLY A 216 1.75 8.25 -12.04
CA GLY A 216 2.09 9.45 -11.28
C GLY A 216 1.26 10.66 -11.71
N ALA A 217 0.86 11.44 -10.72
CA ALA A 217 0.10 12.65 -10.96
C ALA A 217 1.06 13.81 -11.09
N GLY A 218 1.16 14.35 -12.32
CA GLY A 218 1.72 15.67 -12.67
C GLY A 218 1.96 16.58 -11.47
N GLY A 219 3.21 16.78 -11.08
CA GLY A 219 3.53 17.61 -9.93
C GLY A 219 3.22 19.09 -10.19
N ASN A 220 2.05 19.58 -9.78
CA ASN A 220 1.93 20.99 -9.38
C ASN A 220 2.71 21.14 -8.07
N SER A 221 4.01 21.33 -8.19
CA SER A 221 4.84 21.79 -7.08
C SER A 221 4.34 23.16 -6.67
N ALA A 222 3.60 23.20 -5.56
CA ALA A 222 3.22 24.43 -4.86
C ALA A 222 4.44 25.31 -4.48
N ALA A 223 5.67 24.79 -4.66
CA ALA A 223 6.93 25.53 -4.54
C ALA A 223 7.24 26.48 -5.71
N SER A 224 6.47 26.50 -6.80
CA SER A 224 6.72 27.37 -7.97
C SER A 224 5.88 28.65 -8.00
N ARG A 225 5.04 28.90 -6.99
CA ARG A 225 4.06 30.00 -7.02
C ARG A 225 4.40 31.21 -6.14
N GLU A 226 5.63 31.32 -5.64
CA GLU A 226 6.05 32.40 -4.73
C GLU A 226 7.12 33.36 -5.28
N GLU A 227 7.33 33.41 -6.60
CA GLU A 227 8.29 34.37 -7.17
C GLU A 227 7.80 35.07 -8.44
N HIS A 228 6.68 35.78 -8.34
CA HIS A 228 6.43 36.93 -9.22
C HIS A 228 5.52 37.97 -8.56
N ARG A 229 6.05 38.73 -7.59
CA ARG A 229 5.52 40.08 -7.32
C ARG A 229 6.18 41.03 -8.31
N PRO A 230 5.45 41.61 -9.28
CA PRO A 230 6.01 42.72 -10.05
C PRO A 230 6.20 43.91 -9.10
N SER A 231 7.41 44.45 -9.08
CA SER A 231 7.67 45.73 -8.43
C SER A 231 7.05 46.83 -9.30
N GLU A 232 5.99 47.45 -8.82
CA GLU A 232 5.49 48.71 -9.40
C GLU A 232 6.51 49.83 -9.12
N ARG A 233 6.88 50.55 -10.17
CA ARG A 233 7.44 51.90 -10.14
C ARG A 233 6.38 52.85 -10.67
#